data_AF-A0A0C1RI35-F1
#
_entry.id   AF-A0A0C1RI35-F1
#
_cell.length_a   1.000
_cell.length_b   1.000
_cell.length_c   1.000
_cell.angle_alpha   90.00
_cell.angle_beta   90.00
_cell.angle_gamma   90.00
#
_symmetry.space_group_name_H-M   'P 1'
#
loop_
_entity.id
_entity.type
_entity.pdbx_description
1 polymer ?
#
loop_
_entity_poly.entity_id
_entity_poly.type
_entity_poly.pdbx_seq_one_letter_code
_entity_poly.pdbx_strand_id
1 'polypeptide(L)'
;MALTKTNERPGTRAVVRYVRVSASKTRAVLNLIRGESYGRASEILAFSERSVSEVIAKCLDSAVANAENNDGIPAEELFVSACYADEGPTLKRWRPRARGRATPIRKRTCHITVIVSRYSPEQIAAQQTRDEERGRSGPSQQAAEARRQRVEKSRAAAEALESEEAVDESEEAVDESEEAVDESEEAVDE
;
A
#
# COMPACT_ATOMS: atom_id res chain seq x y z
N MET A 1 -6.69 21.86 27.15
CA MET A 1 -5.82 20.75 26.71
C MET A 1 -5.94 19.63 27.73
N ALA A 2 -6.58 18.51 27.37
CA ALA A 2 -6.67 17.37 28.27
C ALA A 2 -5.27 16.80 28.51
N LEU A 3 -4.86 16.71 29.77
CA LEU A 3 -3.65 16.02 30.20
C LEU A 3 -3.85 14.54 29.91
N THR A 4 -3.25 14.03 28.83
CA THR A 4 -3.19 12.58 28.59
C THR A 4 -2.32 11.96 29.69
N LYS A 5 -2.73 10.76 30.15
CA LYS A 5 -1.91 9.97 31.08
C LYS A 5 -0.51 9.80 30.47
N THR A 6 0.52 9.69 31.30
CA THR A 6 1.94 9.61 30.92
C THR A 6 2.28 8.49 29.90
N ASN A 7 1.35 7.59 29.58
CA ASN A 7 1.49 6.47 28.64
C ASN A 7 0.67 6.61 27.33
N GLU A 8 -0.07 7.71 27.13
CA GLU A 8 -0.92 7.91 25.96
C GLU A 8 -0.35 9.05 25.12
N ARG A 9 0.55 8.71 24.19
CA ARG A 9 0.80 9.59 23.04
C ARG A 9 -0.46 9.57 22.15
N PRO A 10 -0.94 10.73 21.68
CA PRO A 10 -2.10 10.78 20.80
C PRO A 10 -1.80 10.03 19.49
N GLY A 11 -2.66 9.07 19.12
CA GLY A 11 -2.52 8.29 17.90
C GLY A 11 -3.03 6.86 18.03
N THR A 12 -3.03 6.16 16.91
CA THR A 12 -3.49 4.77 16.79
C THR A 12 -2.30 3.85 17.06
N ARG A 13 -2.48 2.86 17.93
CA ARG A 13 -1.38 1.98 18.37
C ARG A 13 -1.56 0.55 17.87
N ALA A 14 -0.44 -0.10 17.59
CA ALA A 14 -0.34 -1.56 17.46
C ALA A 14 0.74 -2.08 18.41
N VAL A 15 0.50 -3.26 18.99
CA VAL A 15 1.40 -3.89 19.96
C VAL A 15 1.61 -5.34 19.61
N VAL A 16 2.86 -5.75 19.51
CA VAL A 16 3.25 -7.17 19.40
C VAL A 16 3.93 -7.59 20.69
N ARG A 17 3.37 -8.60 21.35
CA ARG A 17 3.86 -9.10 22.65
C ARG A 17 4.62 -10.41 22.50
N TYR A 18 5.50 -10.67 23.47
CA TYR A 18 6.31 -11.88 23.60
C TYR A 18 7.20 -12.23 22.40
N VAL A 19 7.71 -11.22 21.68
CA VAL A 19 8.63 -11.43 20.56
C VAL A 19 9.94 -12.00 21.10
N ARG A 20 10.44 -13.08 20.49
CA ARG A 20 11.66 -13.80 20.92
C ARG A 20 12.95 -13.12 20.47
N VAL A 21 13.06 -11.81 20.69
CA VAL A 21 14.25 -11.00 20.42
C VAL A 21 14.55 -10.09 21.62
N SER A 22 15.78 -9.59 21.70
CA SER A 22 16.17 -8.66 22.75
C SER A 22 15.71 -7.24 22.40
N ALA A 23 15.12 -6.54 23.37
CA ALA A 23 14.68 -5.16 23.20
C ALA A 23 15.77 -4.23 22.65
N SER A 24 17.03 -4.40 23.05
CA SER A 24 18.14 -3.58 22.54
C SER A 24 18.37 -3.73 21.04
N LYS A 25 18.20 -4.94 20.48
CA LYS A 25 18.34 -5.17 19.03
C LYS A 25 17.18 -4.53 18.27
N THR A 26 15.98 -4.64 18.82
CA THR A 26 14.77 -4.05 18.26
C THR A 26 14.85 -2.51 18.26
N ARG A 27 15.30 -1.90 19.35
CA ARG A 27 15.44 -0.43 19.47
C ARG A 27 16.35 0.17 18.39
N ALA A 28 17.41 -0.53 17.99
CA ALA A 28 18.29 -0.07 16.92
C ALA A 28 17.54 0.14 15.60
N VAL A 29 16.60 -0.76 15.26
CA VAL A 29 15.77 -0.64 14.05
C VAL A 29 14.66 0.38 14.23
N LEU A 30 14.00 0.39 15.40
CA LEU A 30 12.92 1.35 15.68
C LEU A 30 13.40 2.81 15.63
N ASN A 31 14.65 3.07 15.98
CA ASN A 31 15.22 4.42 15.90
C ASN A 31 15.33 4.93 14.44
N LEU A 32 15.42 4.04 13.45
CA LEU A 32 15.49 4.43 12.03
C LEU A 32 14.15 4.93 11.50
N ILE A 33 13.04 4.36 11.97
CA ILE A 33 11.69 4.68 11.49
C ILE A 33 10.99 5.75 12.31
N ARG A 34 11.63 6.26 13.37
CA ARG A 34 11.00 7.21 14.30
C ARG A 34 10.83 8.56 13.63
N GLY A 35 9.59 9.04 13.54
CA GLY A 35 9.26 10.33 12.93
C GLY A 35 9.22 10.30 11.40
N GLU A 36 9.40 9.13 10.78
CA GLU A 36 9.30 8.98 9.33
C GLU A 36 7.84 8.79 8.88
N SER A 37 7.55 9.14 7.63
CA SER A 37 6.26 8.85 6.99
C SER A 37 6.08 7.35 6.82
N TYR A 38 4.83 6.89 6.71
CA TYR A 38 4.53 5.46 6.51
C TYR A 38 5.30 4.86 5.33
N GLY A 39 5.24 5.50 4.15
CA GLY A 39 5.92 5.00 2.95
C GLY A 39 7.44 4.86 3.14
N ARG A 40 8.08 5.88 3.71
CA ARG A 40 9.53 5.83 3.98
C ARG A 40 9.89 4.82 5.06
N ALA A 41 9.08 4.68 6.10
CA ALA A 41 9.28 3.70 7.15
C ALA A 41 9.16 2.26 6.60
N SER A 42 8.21 2.00 5.70
CA SER A 42 8.04 0.68 5.07
C SER A 42 9.24 0.33 4.19
N GLU A 43 9.76 1.29 3.41
CA GLU A 43 10.96 1.13 2.59
C GLU A 43 12.19 0.81 3.45
N ILE A 44 12.42 1.59 4.51
CA ILE A 44 13.54 1.38 5.44
C ILE A 44 13.48 -0.03 6.04
N LEU A 45 12.28 -0.51 6.41
CA LEU A 45 12.11 -1.83 6.98
C LEU A 45 12.30 -2.94 5.94
N ALA A 46 11.83 -2.74 4.71
CA ALA A 46 11.98 -3.69 3.61
C ALA A 46 13.44 -3.93 3.23
N PHE A 47 14.27 -2.88 3.23
CA PHE A 47 15.69 -2.97 2.89
C PHE A 47 16.63 -3.12 4.10
N SER A 48 16.09 -3.31 5.31
CA SER A 48 16.91 -3.51 6.50
C SER A 48 17.43 -4.95 6.57
N GLU A 49 18.75 -5.12 6.68
CA GLU A 49 19.41 -6.42 6.85
C GLU A 49 19.09 -7.13 8.18
N ARG A 50 18.47 -6.42 9.14
CA ARG A 50 18.21 -6.96 10.48
C ARG A 50 16.93 -7.80 10.46
N SER A 51 17.00 -9.07 10.83
CA SER A 51 15.84 -9.98 10.91
C SER A 51 14.66 -9.50 11.79
N VAL A 52 14.85 -8.49 12.62
CA VAL A 52 13.79 -7.90 13.45
C VAL A 52 12.88 -6.98 12.61
N SER A 53 13.35 -6.52 11.46
CA SER A 53 12.61 -5.63 10.55
C SER A 53 11.28 -6.24 10.12
N GLU A 54 11.25 -7.52 9.75
CA GLU A 54 10.04 -8.24 9.34
C GLU A 54 8.93 -8.19 10.41
N VAL A 55 9.30 -8.32 11.68
CA VAL A 55 8.34 -8.27 12.80
C VAL A 55 7.84 -6.85 13.02
N ILE A 56 8.72 -5.86 12.86
CA ILE A 56 8.37 -4.44 12.99
C ILE A 56 7.48 -4.01 11.82
N ALA A 57 7.77 -4.45 10.60
CA ALA A 57 6.98 -4.17 9.40
C ALA A 57 5.53 -4.64 9.59
N LYS A 58 5.33 -5.90 9.98
CA LYS A 58 3.98 -6.42 10.30
C LYS A 58 3.27 -5.62 11.40
N CYS A 59 4.03 -5.13 12.40
CA CYS A 59 3.46 -4.30 13.46
C CYS A 59 3.07 -2.90 12.95
N LEU A 60 3.85 -2.33 12.02
CA LEU A 60 3.57 -1.05 11.38
C LEU A 60 2.34 -1.17 10.47
N ASP A 61 2.28 -2.20 9.62
CA ASP A 61 1.14 -2.47 8.74
C ASP A 61 -0.15 -2.66 9.55
N SER A 62 -0.07 -3.35 10.69
CA SER A 62 -1.21 -3.48 11.60
C SER A 62 -1.62 -2.15 12.24
N ALA A 63 -0.68 -1.23 12.53
CA ALA A 63 -1.01 0.08 13.07
C ALA A 63 -1.73 0.95 12.03
N VAL A 64 -1.28 0.89 10.78
CA VAL A 64 -1.89 1.59 9.64
C VAL A 64 -3.27 1.03 9.34
N ALA A 65 -3.42 -0.29 9.24
CA ALA A 65 -4.72 -0.93 9.04
C ALA A 65 -5.72 -0.58 10.16
N ASN A 66 -5.26 -0.43 11.40
CA ASN A 66 -6.12 0.03 12.50
C ASN A 66 -6.54 1.50 12.32
N ALA A 67 -5.64 2.36 11.84
CA ALA A 67 -5.94 3.77 11.61
C ALA A 67 -6.89 3.96 10.40
N GLU A 68 -6.73 3.17 9.35
CA GLU A 68 -7.62 3.18 8.19
C GLU A 68 -9.03 2.71 8.57
N ASN A 69 -9.13 1.54 9.21
CA ASN A 69 -10.44 0.91 9.46
C ASN A 69 -11.21 1.53 10.63
N ASN A 70 -10.52 1.96 11.69
CA ASN A 70 -11.20 2.48 12.88
C ASN A 70 -11.28 4.01 12.90
N ASP A 71 -10.23 4.70 12.45
CA ASP A 71 -10.14 6.17 12.50
C ASP A 71 -10.42 6.84 11.14
N GLY A 72 -10.52 6.06 10.05
CA GLY A 72 -10.82 6.56 8.71
C GLY A 72 -9.70 7.41 8.09
N ILE A 73 -8.46 7.25 8.57
CA ILE A 73 -7.32 8.06 8.14
C ILE A 73 -6.56 7.30 7.04
N PRO A 74 -6.30 7.91 5.87
CA PRO A 74 -5.56 7.25 4.79
C PRO A 74 -4.07 7.09 5.15
N ALA A 75 -3.43 6.03 4.61
CA ALA A 75 -2.05 5.69 4.94
C ALA A 75 -1.02 6.77 4.59
N GLU A 76 -1.26 7.55 3.54
CA GLU A 76 -0.36 8.60 3.05
C GLU A 76 -0.22 9.75 4.05
N GLU A 77 -1.24 9.98 4.87
CA GLU A 77 -1.28 11.07 5.86
C GLU A 77 -0.71 10.64 7.23
N LEU A 78 -0.30 9.37 7.35
CA LEU A 78 0.21 8.81 8.59
C LEU A 78 1.73 8.89 8.70
N PHE A 79 2.19 9.15 9.92
CA PHE A 79 3.59 9.06 10.29
C PHE A 79 3.78 8.34 11.63
N VAL A 80 4.99 7.81 11.83
CA VAL A 80 5.34 7.12 13.06
C VAL A 80 5.63 8.13 14.16
N SER A 81 4.64 8.43 15.00
CA SER A 81 4.79 9.39 16.10
C SER A 81 5.63 8.83 17.24
N ALA A 82 5.47 7.54 17.56
CA ALA A 82 6.22 6.88 18.61
C ALA A 82 6.47 5.42 18.28
N CYS A 83 7.66 4.96 18.62
CA CYS A 83 8.02 3.57 18.50
C CYS A 83 8.98 3.21 19.64
N TYR A 84 8.67 2.15 20.37
CA TYR A 84 9.51 1.68 21.47
C TYR A 84 9.40 0.17 21.65
N ALA A 85 10.42 -0.39 22.28
CA ALA A 85 10.47 -1.79 22.63
C ALA A 85 10.79 -1.95 24.13
N ASP A 86 9.87 -2.56 24.85
CA ASP A 86 9.98 -2.84 26.27
C ASP A 86 10.53 -4.25 26.50
N GLU A 87 11.18 -4.44 27.64
CA GLU A 87 11.64 -5.77 28.03
C GLU A 87 10.46 -6.66 28.41
N GLY A 88 10.42 -7.85 27.81
CA GLY A 88 9.46 -8.89 28.15
C GLY A 88 10.03 -9.88 29.17
N PRO A 89 9.26 -10.93 29.51
CA PRO A 89 9.73 -11.98 30.41
C PRO A 89 11.01 -12.62 29.85
N THR A 90 12.02 -12.74 30.72
CA THR A 90 13.30 -13.36 30.37
C THR A 90 13.36 -14.79 30.90
N LEU A 91 13.51 -15.75 29.98
CA LEU A 91 13.69 -17.15 30.33
C LEU A 91 15.15 -17.42 30.68
N LYS A 92 15.38 -18.08 31.82
CA LYS A 92 16.72 -18.52 32.26
C LYS A 92 16.99 -19.94 31.74
N ARG A 93 18.19 -20.18 31.18
CA ARG A 93 18.70 -21.49 30.78
C ARG A 93 20.12 -21.64 31.29
N TRP A 94 20.52 -22.79 31.79
CA TRP A 94 21.88 -23.01 32.29
C TRP A 94 22.77 -23.61 31.21
N ARG A 95 24.02 -23.14 31.11
CA ARG A 95 25.04 -23.72 30.24
C ARG A 95 26.21 -24.19 31.09
N PRO A 96 26.61 -25.48 30.99
CA PRO A 96 27.80 -25.97 31.67
C PRO A 96 29.06 -25.31 31.11
N ARG A 97 30.04 -25.06 31.97
CA ARG A 97 31.35 -24.48 31.66
C ARG A 97 32.45 -25.27 32.37
N ALA A 98 33.70 -25.01 32.00
CA ALA A 98 34.87 -25.67 32.59
C ALA A 98 34.90 -25.57 34.12
N ARG A 99 35.52 -26.57 34.76
CA ARG A 99 35.68 -26.69 36.23
C ARG A 99 34.34 -26.71 37.00
N GLY A 100 33.33 -27.41 36.48
CA GLY A 100 32.03 -27.58 37.16
C GLY A 100 31.18 -26.31 37.30
N ARG A 101 31.54 -25.23 36.59
CA ARG A 101 30.81 -23.96 36.67
C ARG A 101 29.57 -23.99 35.77
N ALA A 102 28.48 -23.34 36.20
CA ALA A 102 27.29 -23.13 35.37
C ALA A 102 27.01 -21.64 35.21
N THR A 103 26.91 -21.17 33.96
CA THR A 103 26.57 -19.77 33.65
C THR A 103 25.17 -19.69 33.06
N PRO A 104 24.36 -18.69 33.42
CA PRO A 104 23.01 -18.54 32.86
C PRO A 104 23.05 -17.90 31.46
N ILE A 105 22.35 -18.51 30.51
CA ILE A 105 21.93 -17.90 29.25
C ILE A 105 20.54 -17.30 29.47
N ARG A 106 20.41 -16.00 29.18
CA ARG A 106 19.13 -15.28 29.22
C ARG A 106 18.50 -15.29 27.82
N LYS A 107 17.38 -16.01 27.66
CA LYS A 107 16.54 -15.94 26.47
C LYS A 107 15.51 -14.83 26.68
N ARG A 108 15.91 -13.62 26.28
CA ARG A 108 15.11 -12.40 26.43
C ARG A 108 13.98 -12.38 25.41
N THR A 109 12.85 -11.81 25.81
CA THR A 109 11.77 -11.43 24.91
C THR A 109 11.54 -9.93 25.01
N CYS A 110 10.77 -9.36 24.08
CA CYS A 110 10.37 -7.96 24.12
C CYS A 110 8.91 -7.78 23.74
N HIS A 111 8.41 -6.59 24.02
CA HIS A 111 7.12 -6.10 23.54
C HIS A 111 7.40 -4.89 22.65
N ILE A 112 6.87 -4.89 21.44
CA ILE A 112 7.05 -3.82 20.47
C ILE A 112 5.76 -3.02 20.43
N THR A 113 5.86 -1.71 20.54
CA THR A 113 4.72 -0.80 20.39
C THR A 113 5.07 0.24 19.34
N VAL A 114 4.18 0.37 18.35
CA VAL A 114 4.23 1.39 17.31
C VAL A 114 2.96 2.20 17.41
N ILE A 115 3.10 3.52 17.37
CA ILE A 115 2.01 4.50 17.41
C ILE A 115 2.15 5.34 16.15
N VAL A 116 1.08 5.39 15.38
CA VAL A 116 0.96 6.23 14.19
C VAL A 116 0.02 7.40 14.49
N SER A 117 0.32 8.55 13.90
CA SER A 117 -0.50 9.75 14.04
C SER A 117 -0.66 10.40 12.67
N ARG A 118 -1.75 11.14 12.50
CA ARG A 118 -2.00 11.95 11.30
C ARG A 118 -1.15 13.21 11.33
N TYR A 119 -0.59 13.61 10.19
CA TYR A 119 0.01 14.93 10.02
C TYR A 119 -1.01 16.04 10.28
N SER A 120 -0.53 17.22 10.69
CA SER A 120 -1.39 18.41 10.73
C SER A 120 -1.78 18.83 9.30
N PRO A 121 -2.96 19.45 9.10
CA PRO A 121 -3.41 19.87 7.77
C PRO A 121 -2.42 20.84 7.09
N GLU A 122 -1.75 21.68 7.87
CA GLU A 122 -0.69 22.57 7.36
C GLU A 122 0.51 21.80 6.81
N GLN A 123 0.91 20.71 7.48
CA GLN A 123 2.01 19.85 7.05
C GLN A 123 1.65 19.06 5.79
N ILE A 124 0.40 18.58 5.69
CA ILE A 124 -0.09 17.88 4.50
C ILE A 124 -0.03 18.82 3.29
N ALA A 125 -0.56 20.04 3.43
CA ALA A 125 -0.51 21.05 2.37
C ALA A 125 0.94 21.39 1.98
N ALA A 126 1.84 21.57 2.96
CA ALA A 126 3.25 21.84 2.70
C ALA A 126 3.97 20.68 2.00
N GLN A 127 3.60 19.43 2.28
CA GLN A 127 4.13 18.26 1.57
C GLN A 127 3.63 18.24 0.13
N GLN A 128 2.34 18.49 -0.10
CA GLN A 128 1.75 18.57 -1.43
C GLN A 128 2.43 19.65 -2.29
N THR A 129 2.60 20.86 -1.76
CA THR A 129 3.31 21.94 -2.49
C THR A 129 4.74 21.55 -2.83
N ARG A 130 5.47 20.91 -1.89
CA ARG A 130 6.85 20.45 -2.14
C ARG A 130 6.91 19.35 -3.20
N ASP A 131 5.96 18.44 -3.20
CA ASP A 131 5.92 17.34 -4.17
C ASP A 131 5.52 17.85 -5.56
N GLU A 132 4.63 18.85 -5.64
CA GLU A 132 4.30 19.60 -6.86
C GLU A 132 5.51 20.36 -7.41
N GLU A 133 6.24 21.11 -6.56
CA GLU A 133 7.46 21.83 -6.92
C GLU A 133 8.57 20.88 -7.41
N ARG A 134 8.66 19.69 -6.82
CA ARG A 134 9.63 18.65 -7.22
C ARG A 134 9.22 17.91 -8.49
N GLY A 135 8.06 18.22 -9.08
CA GLY A 135 7.52 17.52 -10.25
C GLY A 135 7.18 16.06 -9.96
N ARG A 136 7.01 15.70 -8.68
CA ARG A 136 6.59 14.37 -8.23
C ARG A 136 5.08 14.32 -8.02
N SER A 137 4.32 14.98 -8.88
CA SER A 137 2.97 14.52 -9.13
C SER A 137 3.06 13.09 -9.68
N GLY A 138 2.13 12.20 -9.33
CA GLY A 138 1.93 10.93 -10.04
C GLY A 138 1.79 11.13 -11.55
N PRO A 139 1.48 10.08 -12.37
CA PRO A 139 1.27 10.28 -13.80
C PRO A 139 0.41 11.52 -13.97
N SER A 140 0.98 12.57 -14.58
CA SER A 140 0.41 13.90 -14.53
C SER A 140 -1.06 13.79 -14.91
N GLN A 141 -1.94 14.62 -14.36
CA GLN A 141 -3.35 14.60 -14.80
C GLN A 141 -3.42 14.57 -16.34
N GLN A 142 -2.51 15.30 -16.99
CA GLN A 142 -2.22 15.26 -18.42
C GLN A 142 -1.82 13.87 -18.98
N ALA A 143 -0.97 13.07 -18.32
CA ALA A 143 -0.60 11.72 -18.75
C ALA A 143 -1.73 10.70 -18.55
N ALA A 144 -2.51 10.81 -17.47
CA ALA A 144 -3.69 9.97 -17.24
C ALA A 144 -4.82 10.30 -18.23
N GLU A 145 -5.01 11.58 -18.51
CA GLU A 145 -5.98 12.12 -19.46
C GLU A 145 -5.56 11.81 -20.91
N ALA A 146 -4.27 11.89 -21.24
CA ALA A 146 -3.74 11.42 -22.53
C ALA A 146 -3.89 9.90 -22.73
N ARG A 147 -3.78 9.10 -21.67
CA ARG A 147 -4.05 7.66 -21.73
C ARG A 147 -5.54 7.37 -21.93
N ARG A 148 -6.43 8.09 -21.24
CA ARG A 148 -7.90 7.99 -21.44
C ARG A 148 -8.31 8.39 -22.86
N GLN A 149 -7.84 9.54 -23.34
CA GLN A 149 -8.10 9.99 -24.72
C GLN A 149 -7.60 9.00 -25.77
N ARG A 150 -6.45 8.36 -25.54
CA ARG A 150 -5.92 7.34 -26.46
C ARG A 150 -6.78 6.06 -26.46
N VAL A 151 -7.27 5.62 -25.31
CA VAL A 151 -8.18 4.47 -25.19
C VAL A 151 -9.55 4.78 -25.79
N GLU A 152 -10.11 5.96 -25.51
CA GLU A 152 -11.37 6.43 -26.09
C GLU A 152 -11.27 6.57 -27.61
N LYS A 153 -10.17 7.14 -28.13
CA LYS A 153 -9.93 7.22 -29.57
C LYS A 153 -9.80 5.83 -30.22
N SER A 154 -9.15 4.88 -29.54
CA SER A 154 -9.05 3.49 -30.04
C SER A 154 -10.40 2.78 -30.01
N ARG A 155 -11.24 3.06 -29.01
CA ARG A 155 -12.58 2.49 -28.88
C ARG A 155 -13.55 3.08 -29.89
N ALA A 156 -13.52 4.40 -30.10
CA ALA A 156 -14.30 5.06 -31.13
C ALA A 156 -13.88 4.63 -32.55
N ALA A 157 -12.60 4.35 -32.78
CA ALA A 157 -12.14 3.79 -34.05
C ALA A 157 -12.61 2.35 -34.27
N ALA A 158 -12.69 1.55 -33.20
CA ALA A 158 -13.26 0.20 -33.27
C ALA A 158 -14.77 0.22 -33.50
N GLU A 159 -15.50 1.09 -32.78
CA GLU A 159 -16.95 1.28 -32.96
C GLU A 159 -17.30 1.84 -34.36
N ALA A 160 -16.43 2.68 -34.95
CA ALA A 160 -16.59 3.16 -36.32
C ALA A 160 -16.36 2.05 -37.36
N LEU A 161 -15.34 1.20 -37.16
CA LEU A 161 -15.09 0.03 -38.00
C LEU A 161 -16.23 -0.99 -37.92
N GLU A 162 -16.75 -1.27 -36.71
CA GLU A 162 -17.93 -2.13 -36.53
C GLU A 162 -19.18 -1.54 -37.21
N SER A 163 -19.33 -0.20 -37.21
CA SER A 163 -20.43 0.44 -37.92
C SER A 163 -20.26 0.46 -39.44
N GLU A 164 -19.02 0.52 -39.95
CA GLU A 164 -18.73 0.42 -41.38
C GLU A 164 -18.91 -1.03 -41.86
N GLU A 165 -18.43 -2.04 -41.10
CA GLU A 165 -18.66 -3.46 -41.39
C GLU A 165 -20.15 -3.82 -41.34
N ALA A 166 -20.92 -3.26 -40.40
CA ALA A 166 -22.37 -3.50 -40.33
C ALA A 166 -23.16 -2.83 -41.48
N VAL A 167 -22.63 -1.75 -42.05
CA VAL A 167 -23.22 -1.12 -43.24
C VAL A 167 -22.86 -1.92 -44.49
N ASP A 168 -21.62 -2.40 -44.62
CA ASP A 168 -21.16 -3.26 -45.73
C ASP A 168 -21.93 -4.60 -45.74
N GLU A 169 -22.11 -5.26 -44.58
CA GLU A 169 -22.96 -6.47 -44.46
C GLU A 169 -24.43 -6.18 -44.80
N SER A 170 -24.93 -4.97 -44.54
CA SER A 170 -26.30 -4.60 -44.88
C SER A 170 -26.47 -4.27 -46.36
N GLU A 171 -25.43 -3.72 -47.01
CA GLU A 171 -25.43 -3.46 -48.45
C GLU A 171 -25.28 -4.78 -49.24
N GLU A 172 -24.40 -5.70 -48.82
CA GLU A 172 -24.31 -7.06 -49.40
C GLU A 172 -25.63 -7.84 -49.25
N ALA A 173 -26.31 -7.76 -48.09
CA ALA A 173 -27.59 -8.43 -47.89
C ALA A 173 -28.75 -7.84 -48.72
N VAL A 174 -28.65 -6.55 -49.09
CA VAL A 174 -29.62 -5.89 -49.98
C VAL A 174 -29.33 -6.28 -51.44
N ASP A 175 -28.06 -6.33 -51.84
CA ASP A 175 -27.65 -6.76 -53.19
C ASP A 175 -28.03 -8.22 -53.46
N GLU A 176 -27.80 -9.15 -52.51
CA GLU A 176 -28.27 -10.54 -52.60
C GLU A 176 -29.81 -10.66 -52.68
N SER A 177 -30.53 -9.71 -52.05
CA SER A 177 -31.99 -9.71 -52.09
C SER A 177 -32.55 -9.13 -53.40
N GLU A 178 -31.85 -8.18 -54.03
CA GLU A 178 -32.21 -7.67 -55.36
C GLU A 178 -31.91 -8.69 -56.45
N GLU A 179 -30.78 -9.42 -56.35
CA GLU A 179 -30.41 -10.50 -57.28
C GLU A 179 -31.42 -11.68 -57.22
N ALA A 180 -31.91 -12.03 -56.03
CA ALA A 180 -32.94 -13.07 -55.86
C ALA A 180 -34.35 -12.65 -56.34
N VAL A 181 -34.64 -11.34 -56.39
CA VAL A 181 -35.90 -10.81 -56.93
C VAL A 181 -35.84 -10.77 -58.46
N ASP A 182 -34.68 -10.42 -59.05
CA ASP A 182 -34.47 -10.42 -60.51
C ASP A 182 -34.54 -11.87 -61.07
N GLU A 183 -33.94 -12.85 -60.39
CA GLU A 183 -34.09 -14.29 -60.75
C GLU A 183 -35.56 -14.77 -60.65
N SER A 184 -36.35 -14.18 -59.75
CA SER A 184 -37.77 -14.54 -59.59
C SER A 184 -38.68 -13.88 -60.62
N GLU A 185 -38.33 -12.70 -61.13
CA GLU A 185 -39.04 -12.05 -62.24
C GLU A 185 -38.75 -12.75 -63.58
N GLU A 186 -37.50 -13.22 -63.79
CA GLU A 186 -37.12 -13.95 -65.00
C GLU A 186 -37.81 -15.33 -65.11
N ALA A 187 -38.13 -15.97 -63.98
CA ALA A 187 -38.81 -17.27 -63.93
C ALA A 187 -40.35 -17.22 -64.12
N VAL A 188 -40.96 -16.03 -64.12
CA VAL A 188 -42.42 -15.84 -64.28
C VAL A 188 -42.80 -15.53 -65.73
N ASP A 189 -41.82 -15.19 -66.59
CA ASP A 189 -42.01 -14.86 -68.02
C ASP A 189 -41.76 -16.05 -68.99
N GLU A 190 -41.59 -17.29 -68.50
CA GLU A 190 -41.48 -18.53 -69.29
C GLU A 190 -42.69 -19.48 -69.14
#